data_AF-M0BYM8-F1
#
_entry.id   AF-M0BYM8-F1
#
_cell.length_a   1.000
_cell.length_b   1.000
_cell.length_c   1.000
_cell.angle_alpha   90.00
_cell.angle_beta   90.00
_cell.angle_gamma   90.00
#
_symmetry.space_group_name_H-M   'P 1'
#
loop_
_entity.id
_entity.type
_entity.pdbx_description
1 polymer ?
#
loop_
_entity_poly.entity_id
_entity_poly.type
_entity_poly.pdbx_seq_one_letter_code
_entity_poly.pdbx_strand_id
1 'polypeptide(L)' 'MANERTDDPMLDSFQQWQLGLALLFALSLAGTVGAMTLQMLEVPFGGGIGTVGGALLAFLAISYWYYGR' A
#
# COMPACT_ATOMS: atom_id res chain seq x y z
N MET A 1 -14.52 -34.08 -12.82
CA MET A 1 -14.08 -33.80 -11.44
C MET A 1 -14.60 -32.42 -11.13
N ALA A 2 -15.61 -32.33 -10.26
CA ALA A 2 -16.23 -31.06 -9.90
C ALA A 2 -15.16 -30.17 -9.26
N ASN A 3 -14.90 -29.02 -9.88
CA ASN A 3 -14.08 -27.98 -9.29
C ASN A 3 -14.91 -27.37 -8.17
N GLU A 4 -14.81 -27.94 -6.95
CA GLU A 4 -15.27 -27.28 -5.73
C GLU A 4 -14.47 -25.98 -5.62
N ARG A 5 -15.02 -24.93 -6.20
CA ARG A 5 -14.67 -23.57 -5.88
C ARG A 5 -14.89 -23.48 -4.38
N THR A 6 -13.81 -23.36 -3.62
CA THR A 6 -13.86 -23.04 -2.20
C THR A 6 -14.39 -21.62 -2.09
N ASP A 7 -15.68 -21.43 -2.35
CA ASP A 7 -16.46 -20.23 -2.10
C ASP A 7 -16.74 -20.18 -0.58
N ASP A 8 -15.68 -20.34 0.22
CA ASP A 8 -15.77 -20.36 1.67
C ASP A 8 -15.73 -18.89 2.14
N PRO A 9 -16.86 -18.32 2.60
CA PRO A 9 -16.96 -16.89 2.88
C PRO A 9 -15.98 -16.43 3.97
N MET A 10 -15.50 -17.36 4.81
CA MET A 10 -14.46 -17.08 5.80
C MET A 10 -13.09 -16.86 5.17
N LEU A 11 -12.73 -17.62 4.13
CA LEU A 11 -11.47 -17.46 3.41
C LEU A 11 -11.42 -16.12 2.66
N ASP A 12 -12.52 -15.75 1.98
CA ASP A 12 -12.62 -14.47 1.28
C ASP A 12 -12.52 -13.27 2.24
N SER A 13 -13.20 -13.36 3.39
CA SER A 13 -13.13 -12.33 4.43
C SER A 13 -11.71 -12.19 5.00
N PHE A 14 -11.04 -13.31 5.22
CA PHE A 14 -9.66 -13.31 5.71
C PHE A 14 -8.69 -12.71 4.67
N GLN A 15 -8.84 -13.06 3.40
CA GLN A 15 -8.04 -12.50 2.31
C GLN A 15 -8.22 -11.00 2.17
N GLN A 16 -9.45 -10.48 2.28
CA GLN A 16 -9.70 -9.04 2.27
C GLN A 16 -8.99 -8.32 3.43
N TRP A 17 -9.05 -8.89 4.63
CA TRP A 17 -8.38 -8.32 5.79
C TRP A 17 -6.85 -8.33 5.64
N GLN A 18 -6.29 -9.44 5.13
CA GLN A 18 -4.87 -9.57 4.83
C GLN A 18 -4.42 -8.55 3.78
N LEU A 19 -5.22 -8.34 2.73
CA LEU A 19 -4.96 -7.32 1.70
C LEU A 19 -4.95 -5.91 2.29
N GLY A 20 -5.90 -5.61 3.19
CA GLY A 20 -5.95 -4.34 3.90
C GLY A 20 -4.68 -4.07 4.71
N LEU A 21 -4.20 -5.07 5.47
CA LEU A 21 -2.94 -4.96 6.21
C LEU A 21 -1.72 -4.82 5.29
N ALA A 22 -1.67 -5.60 4.20
CA ALA A 22 -0.58 -5.51 3.23
C ALA A 22 -0.52 -4.11 2.60
N LEU A 23 -1.68 -3.52 2.29
CA LEU A 23 -1.78 -2.14 1.81
C LEU A 23 -1.26 -1.14 2.85
N LEU A 24 -1.71 -1.24 4.10
CA LEU A 24 -1.21 -0.36 5.17
C LEU A 24 0.31 -0.45 5.33
N PHE A 25 0.86 -1.65 5.24
CA PHE A 25 2.31 -1.87 5.33
C PHE A 25 3.07 -1.31 4.12
N ALA A 26 2.52 -1.46 2.91
CA ALA A 26 3.11 -0.89 1.70
C ALA A 26 3.12 0.65 1.74
N LEU A 27 2.02 1.25 2.22
CA LEU A 27 1.90 2.70 2.37
C LEU A 27 2.87 3.25 3.43
N SER A 28 3.01 2.56 4.56
CA SER A 28 3.94 2.97 5.61
C SER A 28 5.39 2.89 5.13
N LEU A 29 5.77 1.79 4.47
CA LEU A 29 7.10 1.62 3.87
C LEU A 29 7.39 2.71 2.85
N ALA A 30 6.47 2.96 1.91
CA ALA A 30 6.67 3.98 0.88
C ALA A 30 6.77 5.39 1.47
N GLY A 31 5.98 5.69 2.50
CA GLY A 31 6.09 6.93 3.26
C GLY A 31 7.46 7.07 3.93
N THR A 32 7.92 6.04 4.65
CA THR A 32 9.24 6.06 5.30
C THR A 32 10.37 6.23 4.29
N VAL A 33 10.34 5.52 3.17
CA VAL A 33 11.34 5.67 2.11
C VAL A 33 11.30 7.08 1.52
N GLY A 34 10.12 7.60 1.22
CA GLY A 34 9.95 8.98 0.74
C GLY A 34 10.50 10.01 1.74
N ALA A 35 10.23 9.84 3.03
CA ALA A 35 10.74 10.69 4.10
C ALA A 35 12.26 10.65 4.20
N MET A 36 12.86 9.45 4.18
CA MET A 36 14.32 9.29 4.22
C MET A 36 14.97 9.95 3.00
N THR A 37 14.39 9.77 1.81
CA THR A 37 14.93 10.32 0.57
C THR A 37 14.93 11.85 0.59
N LEU A 38 13.83 12.47 1.01
CA LEU A 38 13.75 13.94 1.10
C LEU A 38 14.58 14.52 2.25
N GLN A 39 14.75 13.79 3.35
CA GLN A 39 15.67 14.19 4.42
C GLN A 39 17.13 14.14 3.96
N MET A 40 17.53 13.13 3.19
CA MET A 40 18.88 13.04 2.60
C MET A 40 19.18 14.19 1.64
N LEU A 41 18.15 14.75 0.99
CA LEU A 41 18.27 15.91 0.12
C LEU A 41 18.19 17.26 0.87
N GLU A 42 18.23 17.23 2.21
CA GLU A 42 18.14 18.40 3.09
C GLU A 42 16.91 19.29 2.83
N VAL A 43 15.82 18.68 2.31
CA VAL A 43 14.60 19.43 2.01
C VAL A 43 13.95 19.87 3.33
N PRO A 44 13.67 21.18 3.52
CA PRO A 44 12.96 21.65 4.70
C PRO A 44 11.59 20.96 4.78
N PHE A 45 11.26 20.43 5.95
CA PHE A 45 10.07 19.58 6.18
C PHE A 45 10.04 18.28 5.34
N GLY A 46 11.17 17.84 4.77
CA GLY A 46 11.29 16.67 3.92
C GLY A 46 10.80 15.37 4.57
N GLY A 47 10.93 15.23 5.89
CA GLY A 47 10.39 14.08 6.61
C GLY A 47 8.85 13.98 6.55
N GLY A 48 8.15 15.10 6.79
CA GLY A 48 6.69 15.13 6.77
C GLY A 48 6.14 15.00 5.35
N ILE A 49 6.69 15.79 4.42
CA ILE A 49 6.29 15.77 3.01
C ILE A 49 6.59 14.41 2.38
N GLY A 50 7.73 13.81 2.70
CA GLY A 50 8.12 12.52 2.15
C GLY A 50 7.27 11.37 2.70
N THR A 51 6.87 11.44 3.97
CA THR A 51 5.95 10.43 4.56
C THR A 51 4.59 10.48 3.88
N VAL A 52 3.97 11.67 3.85
CA VAL A 52 2.63 11.83 3.29
C VAL A 52 2.65 11.66 1.77
N GLY A 53 3.61 12.29 1.09
CA GLY A 53 3.77 12.20 -0.36
C GLY A 53 4.12 10.80 -0.82
N GLY A 54 5.03 10.10 -0.14
CA GLY A 54 5.38 8.71 -0.44
C GLY A 54 4.20 7.75 -0.26
N ALA A 55 3.44 7.91 0.83
CA ALA A 55 2.23 7.13 1.06
C ALA A 55 1.17 7.42 -0.01
N LEU A 56 0.92 8.69 -0.37
CA LEU A 56 -0.04 9.05 -1.42
C LEU A 56 0.37 8.50 -2.79
N LEU A 57 1.65 8.60 -3.15
CA LEU A 57 2.16 8.06 -4.41
C LEU A 57 2.02 6.54 -4.48
N ALA A 58 2.34 5.82 -3.40
CA ALA A 58 2.16 4.37 -3.34
C ALA A 58 0.68 3.98 -3.39
N PHE A 59 -0.19 4.73 -2.71
CA PHE A 59 -1.64 4.51 -2.79
C PHE A 59 -2.15 4.67 -4.22
N LEU A 60 -1.74 5.75 -4.90
CA LEU A 60 -2.09 6.01 -6.29
C LEU A 60 -1.57 4.92 -7.22
N ALA A 61 -0.31 4.51 -7.07
CA ALA A 61 0.30 3.47 -7.89
C ALA A 61 -0.42 2.12 -7.74
N ILE A 62 -0.75 1.72 -6.50
CA ILE A 62 -1.49 0.48 -6.22
C ILE A 62 -2.92 0.59 -6.76
N SER A 63 -3.58 1.72 -6.54
CA SER A 63 -4.94 1.97 -7.03
C SER A 63 -5.01 1.92 -8.55
N TYR A 64 -4.05 2.54 -9.24
CA TYR A 64 -3.96 2.49 -10.69
C TYR A 64 -3.73 1.07 -11.20
N TRP A 65 -2.87 0.29 -10.52
CA TRP A 65 -2.66 -1.12 -10.90
C TRP A 65 -3.93 -1.95 -10.75
N TYR A 66 -4.62 -1.86 -9.61
CA TYR A 66 -5.78 -2.69 -9.33
C TYR A 66 -7.07 -2.28 -10.06
N TYR A 67 -7.28 -0.98 -10.28
CA TYR A 67 -8.54 -0.45 -10.82
C TYR A 67 -8.41 0.26 -12.17
N GLY A 68 -7.20 0.70 -12.54
CA GLY A 68 -6.92 1.44 -13.79
C GLY A 68 -6.48 0.57 -14.96
N ARG A 69 -6.35 -0.74 -14.75
CA ARG A 69 -6.10 -1.76 -15.77
C ARG A 69 -7.37 -2.58 -16.01
#